data_AF-A0A1W1HB22-F1
#
_entry.id   AF-A0A1W1HB22-F1
#
_cell.length_a   1.000
_cell.length_b   1.000
_cell.length_c   1.000
_cell.angle_alpha   90.00
_cell.angle_beta   90.00
_cell.angle_gamma   90.00
#
_symmetry.space_group_name_H-M   'P 1'
#
loop_
_entity.id
_entity.type
_entity.pdbx_description
1 polymer ?
#
loop_
_entity_poly.entity_id
_entity_poly.type
_entity_poly.pdbx_seq_one_letter_code
_entity_poly.pdbx_strand_id
1 'polypeptide(L)'
;MKFRKLIIENYKSFQFPTELHFPDGDDGKSIFLIGGMNGAGKTSIMEAINFCLYGGKADLIFKAINRKEKARGNVRVSFELELEMDDFSELIIKRTWSAGAVDSPKARDIDERLVVVRDGKRVSIQNKKMWQDFIRATIPPGITQFFFFDGEKIQEIAADDHSEVRLKSSLETALGLQYINRLSQDVLYLKQEERKGFVEISDEDLNFKEMELKKERGRLQRKQKEHEEIAEALAEFKTQQEAAQKRFQAIFHTDPESRESIREKEKKRVQTSNRLTQVENEIKGLCEKFLPFSLAGGLFDGIKQ
;
A
#
# COMPACT_ATOMS: atom_id res chain seq x y z
N MET A 1 9.58 -0.50 -43.88
CA MET A 1 8.44 0.45 -43.92
C MET A 1 8.81 1.62 -44.81
N LYS A 2 7.93 2.04 -45.74
CA LYS A 2 8.18 3.14 -46.69
C LYS A 2 7.00 4.12 -46.72
N PHE A 3 7.26 5.40 -46.91
CA PHE A 3 6.18 6.38 -47.17
C PHE A 3 5.84 6.35 -48.64
N ARG A 4 4.55 6.41 -48.95
CA ARG A 4 4.03 6.39 -50.33
C ARG A 4 3.38 7.72 -50.69
N LYS A 5 2.58 8.26 -49.77
CA LYS A 5 1.82 9.50 -49.99
C LYS A 5 1.62 10.26 -48.69
N LEU A 6 1.68 11.58 -48.76
CA LEU A 6 1.27 12.50 -47.70
C LEU A 6 0.30 13.53 -48.27
N ILE A 7 -0.85 13.72 -47.63
CA ILE A 7 -1.83 14.75 -47.98
C ILE A 7 -1.97 15.72 -46.80
N ILE A 8 -1.83 17.00 -47.09
CA ILE A 8 -1.97 18.09 -46.11
C ILE A 8 -3.08 19.03 -46.56
N GLU A 9 -4.05 19.31 -45.69
CA GLU A 9 -5.14 20.24 -46.00
C GLU A 9 -5.37 21.22 -44.85
N ASN A 10 -5.55 22.49 -45.21
CA ASN A 10 -5.89 23.60 -44.32
C ASN A 10 -4.91 23.79 -43.14
N TYR A 11 -3.61 23.60 -43.39
CA TYR A 11 -2.56 23.69 -42.38
C TYR A 11 -1.46 24.66 -42.79
N LYS A 12 -1.21 25.69 -41.97
CA LYS A 12 -0.20 26.74 -42.21
C LYS A 12 -0.30 27.30 -43.64
N SER A 13 0.74 27.11 -44.48
CA SER A 13 0.78 27.58 -45.87
C SER A 13 -0.10 26.74 -46.82
N PHE A 14 -0.48 25.52 -46.43
CA PHE A 14 -1.28 24.61 -47.24
C PHE A 14 -2.77 24.92 -47.08
N GLN A 15 -3.30 25.81 -47.93
CA GLN A 15 -4.71 26.17 -47.93
C GLN A 15 -5.60 25.01 -48.43
N PHE A 16 -5.18 24.37 -49.52
CA PHE A 16 -5.92 23.32 -50.22
C PHE A 16 -5.24 21.96 -50.02
N PRO A 17 -5.94 20.84 -50.31
CA PRO A 17 -5.33 19.51 -50.33
C PRO A 17 -4.07 19.52 -51.19
N THR A 18 -2.93 19.31 -50.54
CA THR A 18 -1.62 19.23 -51.18
C THR A 18 -1.13 17.80 -51.03
N GLU A 19 -0.94 17.12 -52.15
CA GLU A 19 -0.48 15.73 -52.20
C GLU A 19 1.01 15.68 -52.51
N LEU A 20 1.75 14.92 -51.70
CA LEU A 20 3.17 14.67 -51.85
C LEU A 20 3.36 13.16 -52.02
N HIS A 21 3.91 12.76 -53.16
CA HIS A 21 4.15 11.36 -53.49
C HIS A 21 5.62 10.99 -53.27
N PHE A 22 5.85 9.77 -52.80
CA PHE A 22 7.17 9.21 -52.51
C PHE A 22 7.35 7.89 -53.30
N PRO A 23 7.59 7.95 -54.62
CA PRO A 23 7.76 6.77 -55.48
C PRO A 23 9.06 5.99 -55.24
N ASP A 24 9.07 4.68 -55.51
CA ASP A 24 10.35 3.94 -55.53
C ASP A 24 11.25 4.47 -56.66
N GLY A 25 12.54 4.64 -56.37
CA GLY A 25 13.56 4.85 -57.40
C GLY A 25 13.91 3.53 -58.08
N ASP A 26 14.32 3.60 -59.35
CA ASP A 26 14.62 2.43 -60.19
C ASP A 26 15.65 1.46 -59.56
N ASP A 27 16.59 1.98 -58.76
CA ASP A 27 17.66 1.22 -58.09
C ASP A 27 17.37 0.92 -56.60
N GLY A 28 16.13 1.10 -56.13
CA GLY A 28 15.75 0.92 -54.72
C GLY A 28 16.29 1.98 -53.76
N LYS A 29 16.95 3.03 -54.29
CA LYS A 29 17.39 4.21 -53.55
C LYS A 29 16.50 5.39 -53.93
N SER A 30 15.73 5.90 -52.98
CA SER A 30 14.87 7.08 -53.19
C SER A 30 15.38 8.25 -52.35
N ILE A 31 15.88 9.29 -53.01
CA ILE A 31 16.17 10.60 -52.38
C ILE A 31 15.19 11.60 -52.95
N PHE A 32 14.36 12.21 -52.08
CA PHE A 32 13.41 13.25 -52.48
C PHE A 32 13.89 14.60 -51.97
N LEU A 33 14.06 15.54 -52.88
CA LEU A 33 14.39 16.91 -52.54
C LEU A 33 13.14 17.79 -52.63
N ILE A 34 12.69 18.32 -51.49
CA ILE A 34 11.62 19.32 -51.45
C ILE A 34 12.26 20.70 -51.31
N GLY A 35 12.37 21.39 -52.45
CA GLY A 35 12.86 22.77 -52.52
C GLY A 35 11.75 23.77 -52.22
N GLY A 36 12.06 24.82 -51.47
CA GLY A 36 11.13 25.91 -51.20
C GLY A 36 11.82 27.08 -50.50
N MET A 37 11.29 28.29 -50.69
CA MET A 37 11.75 29.47 -49.96
C MET A 37 11.47 29.35 -48.45
N ASN A 38 12.16 30.12 -47.63
CA ASN A 38 11.86 30.16 -46.19
C ASN A 38 10.41 30.60 -45.97
N GLY A 39 9.70 29.89 -45.09
CA GLY A 39 8.26 30.11 -44.87
C GLY A 39 7.33 29.44 -45.90
N ALA A 40 7.84 28.76 -46.94
CA ALA A 40 7.00 28.05 -47.91
C ALA A 40 6.28 26.81 -47.33
N GLY A 41 6.74 26.30 -46.17
CA GLY A 41 6.12 25.17 -45.48
C GLY A 41 6.98 23.91 -45.35
N LYS A 42 8.29 23.97 -45.61
CA LYS A 42 9.22 22.82 -45.47
C LYS A 42 9.11 22.15 -44.10
N THR A 43 9.30 22.90 -43.02
CA THR A 43 9.12 22.41 -41.64
C THR A 43 7.67 21.96 -41.37
N SER A 44 6.69 22.59 -42.04
CA SER A 44 5.27 22.26 -41.91
C SER A 44 4.91 20.88 -42.47
N ILE A 45 5.64 20.40 -43.48
CA ILE A 45 5.52 19.02 -43.98
C ILE A 45 5.97 18.04 -42.90
N MET A 46 7.11 18.29 -42.27
CA MET A 46 7.66 17.43 -41.20
C MET A 46 6.73 17.42 -39.97
N GLU A 47 6.21 18.58 -39.58
CA GLU A 47 5.22 18.69 -38.51
C GLU A 47 3.91 17.96 -38.84
N ALA A 48 3.44 18.04 -40.10
CA ALA A 48 2.22 17.36 -40.52
C ALA A 48 2.34 15.84 -40.38
N ILE A 49 3.50 15.25 -40.74
CA ILE A 49 3.76 13.82 -40.53
C ILE A 49 3.71 13.47 -39.04
N ASN A 50 4.37 14.26 -38.20
CA ASN A 50 4.35 14.06 -36.75
C ASN A 50 2.94 14.15 -36.15
N PHE A 51 2.16 15.15 -36.57
CA PHE A 51 0.77 15.29 -36.12
C PHE A 51 -0.11 14.16 -36.63
N CYS A 52 0.11 13.67 -37.85
CA CYS A 52 -0.60 12.51 -38.38
C CYS A 52 -0.36 11.27 -37.51
N LEU A 53 0.90 10.95 -37.21
CA LEU A 53 1.29 9.77 -36.43
C LEU A 53 0.90 9.86 -34.95
N TYR A 54 1.22 10.97 -34.28
CA TYR A 54 1.18 11.05 -32.81
C TYR A 54 0.06 11.93 -32.25
N GLY A 55 -0.59 12.73 -33.10
CA GLY A 55 -1.58 13.70 -32.68
C GLY A 55 -0.96 14.99 -32.15
N GLY A 56 -1.80 15.93 -31.75
CA GLY A 56 -1.40 17.28 -31.36
C GLY A 56 -2.45 17.93 -30.47
N LYS A 57 -2.00 18.85 -29.61
CA LYS A 57 -2.89 19.62 -28.74
C LYS A 57 -3.81 20.49 -29.60
N ALA A 58 -5.10 20.52 -29.27
CA ALA A 58 -6.11 21.30 -29.99
C ALA A 58 -5.72 22.78 -30.14
N ASP A 59 -5.15 23.40 -29.10
CA ASP A 59 -4.67 24.80 -29.14
C ASP A 59 -3.58 25.03 -30.20
N LEU A 60 -2.65 24.09 -30.34
CA LEU A 60 -1.56 24.20 -31.32
C LEU A 60 -2.11 24.04 -32.73
N ILE A 61 -2.97 23.04 -32.96
CA ILE A 61 -3.60 22.82 -34.25
C ILE A 61 -4.49 24.00 -34.64
N PHE A 62 -5.29 24.53 -33.72
CA PHE A 62 -6.17 25.69 -33.96
C PHE A 62 -5.42 26.95 -34.37
N LYS A 63 -4.23 27.17 -33.80
CA LYS A 63 -3.36 28.30 -34.17
C LYS A 63 -2.69 28.08 -35.52
N ALA A 64 -2.45 26.83 -35.89
CA ALA A 64 -1.77 26.44 -37.12
C ALA A 64 -2.71 26.27 -38.34
N ILE A 65 -4.04 26.42 -38.17
CA ILE A 65 -4.99 26.44 -39.29
C ILE A 65 -4.64 27.56 -40.28
N ASN A 66 -4.82 27.31 -41.57
CA ASN A 66 -4.61 28.34 -42.58
C ASN A 66 -5.46 29.58 -42.27
N ARG A 67 -4.83 30.77 -42.30
CA ARG A 67 -5.48 32.03 -41.90
C ARG A 67 -6.69 32.38 -42.77
N LYS A 68 -6.64 32.08 -44.07
CA LYS A 68 -7.72 32.40 -45.03
C LYS A 68 -8.94 31.52 -44.79
N GLU A 69 -8.72 30.22 -44.59
CA GLU A 69 -9.80 29.26 -44.30
C GLU A 69 -10.39 29.50 -42.91
N LYS A 70 -9.57 29.82 -41.92
CA LYS A 70 -10.04 30.19 -40.59
C LYS A 70 -10.93 31.44 -40.61
N ALA A 71 -10.59 32.45 -41.41
CA ALA A 71 -11.41 33.66 -41.60
C ALA A 71 -12.77 33.36 -42.28
N ARG A 72 -12.85 32.27 -43.05
CA ARG A 72 -14.09 31.78 -43.67
C ARG A 72 -14.90 30.86 -42.73
N GLY A 73 -14.44 30.66 -41.50
CA GLY A 73 -15.05 29.73 -40.54
C GLY A 73 -14.71 28.25 -40.77
N ASN A 74 -13.85 27.93 -41.76
CA ASN A 74 -13.43 26.56 -42.04
C ASN A 74 -12.33 26.12 -41.05
N VAL A 75 -12.75 25.56 -39.92
CA VAL A 75 -11.89 25.02 -38.87
C VAL A 75 -11.84 23.51 -38.99
N ARG A 76 -11.36 23.03 -40.15
CA ARG A 76 -11.09 21.61 -40.41
C ARG A 76 -9.68 21.44 -40.95
N VAL A 77 -8.82 20.76 -40.20
CA VAL A 77 -7.47 20.39 -40.62
C VAL A 77 -7.40 18.89 -40.83
N SER A 78 -6.78 18.44 -41.91
CA SER A 78 -6.54 17.01 -42.09
C SER A 78 -5.14 16.70 -42.61
N PHE A 79 -4.61 15.60 -42.10
CA PHE A 79 -3.40 14.96 -42.59
C PHE A 79 -3.71 13.51 -42.93
N GLU A 80 -3.19 13.05 -44.04
CA GLU A 80 -3.29 11.65 -44.47
C GLU A 80 -1.91 11.15 -44.85
N LEU A 81 -1.48 10.03 -44.27
CA LEU A 81 -0.19 9.42 -44.52
C LEU A 81 -0.41 7.97 -44.94
N GLU A 82 0.09 7.64 -46.11
CA GLU A 82 0.07 6.30 -46.69
C GLU A 82 1.45 5.66 -46.57
N LEU A 83 1.47 4.45 -46.03
CA LEU A 83 2.64 3.74 -45.58
C LEU A 83 2.60 2.32 -46.14
N GLU A 84 3.73 1.84 -46.63
CA GLU A 84 3.95 0.42 -46.90
C GLU A 84 4.70 -0.20 -45.72
N MET A 85 4.14 -1.26 -45.17
CA MET A 85 4.70 -2.00 -44.05
C MET A 85 5.71 -3.06 -44.52
N ASP A 86 6.46 -3.67 -43.60
CA ASP A 86 7.47 -4.68 -43.96
C ASP A 86 6.88 -5.97 -44.55
N ASP A 87 5.61 -6.24 -44.27
CA ASP A 87 4.83 -7.34 -44.85
C ASP A 87 4.16 -6.96 -46.19
N PHE A 88 4.55 -5.81 -46.77
CA PHE A 88 3.95 -5.21 -47.97
C PHE A 88 2.48 -4.80 -47.82
N SER A 89 1.92 -4.82 -46.59
CA SER A 89 0.57 -4.31 -46.35
C SER A 89 0.52 -2.78 -46.44
N GLU A 90 -0.60 -2.27 -46.96
CA GLU A 90 -0.84 -0.84 -47.05
C GLU A 90 -1.51 -0.35 -45.76
N LEU A 91 -0.94 0.69 -45.16
CA LEU A 91 -1.46 1.35 -43.96
C LEU A 91 -1.71 2.83 -44.25
N ILE A 92 -2.97 3.24 -44.23
CA ILE A 92 -3.38 4.63 -44.36
C ILE A 92 -3.77 5.16 -42.98
N ILE A 93 -3.09 6.20 -42.55
CA ILE A 93 -3.38 6.93 -41.31
C ILE A 93 -3.96 8.29 -41.70
N LYS A 94 -5.23 8.52 -41.39
CA LYS A 94 -5.90 9.79 -41.59
C LYS A 94 -6.26 10.41 -40.25
N ARG A 95 -5.78 11.62 -40.00
CA ARG A 95 -6.07 12.37 -38.78
C ARG A 95 -6.71 13.70 -39.12
N THR A 96 -7.79 14.02 -38.43
CA THR A 96 -8.58 15.23 -38.70
C THR A 96 -8.93 15.92 -37.40
N TRP A 97 -8.81 17.24 -37.40
CA TRP A 97 -9.30 18.12 -36.35
C TRP A 97 -10.41 18.98 -36.92
N SER A 98 -11.58 18.98 -36.29
CA SER A 98 -12.70 19.81 -36.74
C SER A 98 -13.51 20.37 -35.59
N ALA A 99 -13.94 21.63 -35.69
CA ALA A 99 -14.87 22.23 -34.73
C ALA A 99 -16.35 21.93 -35.00
N GLY A 100 -16.67 21.21 -36.08
CA GLY A 100 -18.06 20.99 -36.50
C GLY A 100 -18.74 22.28 -36.97
N ALA A 101 -20.08 22.29 -36.94
CA ALA A 101 -20.88 23.47 -37.26
C ALA A 101 -21.11 24.29 -35.99
N VAL A 102 -20.13 25.13 -35.64
CA VAL A 102 -20.20 26.03 -34.49
C VAL A 102 -19.93 27.46 -34.97
N ASP A 103 -20.75 28.41 -34.54
CA ASP A 103 -20.52 29.84 -34.81
C ASP A 103 -19.32 30.34 -34.00
N SER A 104 -18.35 30.95 -34.67
CA SER A 104 -17.10 31.46 -34.07
C SER A 104 -16.32 30.40 -33.26
N PRO A 105 -15.83 29.34 -33.92
CA PRO A 105 -15.16 28.21 -33.28
C PRO A 105 -13.91 28.63 -32.50
N LYS A 106 -13.73 28.09 -31.30
CA LYS A 106 -12.56 28.25 -30.44
C LYS A 106 -11.73 26.96 -30.41
N ALA A 107 -10.52 27.06 -29.87
CA ALA A 107 -9.62 25.91 -29.77
C ALA A 107 -10.21 24.71 -29.02
N ARG A 108 -11.04 24.96 -27.99
CA ARG A 108 -11.71 23.93 -27.19
C ARG A 108 -12.80 23.16 -27.95
N ASP A 109 -13.32 23.74 -29.04
CA ASP A 109 -14.44 23.19 -29.79
C ASP A 109 -13.94 22.18 -30.85
N ILE A 110 -12.62 22.10 -31.05
CA ILE A 110 -12.00 21.20 -32.01
C ILE A 110 -11.85 19.82 -31.41
N ASP A 111 -12.42 18.84 -32.10
CA ASP A 111 -12.26 17.44 -31.74
C ASP A 111 -11.35 16.71 -32.73
N GLU A 112 -10.62 15.72 -32.21
CA GLU A 112 -9.59 14.97 -32.94
C GLU A 112 -10.08 13.58 -33.31
N ARG A 113 -10.17 13.33 -34.62
CA ARG A 113 -10.57 12.05 -35.21
C ARG A 113 -9.38 11.35 -35.87
N LEU A 114 -9.12 10.12 -35.45
CA LEU A 114 -8.15 9.21 -36.05
C LEU A 114 -8.89 8.11 -36.82
N VAL A 115 -8.52 7.90 -38.07
CA VAL A 115 -9.00 6.81 -38.93
C VAL A 115 -7.77 6.08 -39.45
N VAL A 116 -7.74 4.77 -39.25
CA VAL A 116 -6.70 3.89 -39.80
C VAL A 116 -7.37 2.92 -40.75
N VAL A 117 -6.74 2.67 -41.90
CA VAL A 117 -7.16 1.68 -42.89
C VAL A 117 -5.97 0.77 -43.16
N ARG A 118 -6.18 -0.54 -43.09
CA ARG A 118 -5.16 -1.53 -43.44
C ARG A 118 -5.72 -2.46 -44.52
N ASP A 119 -5.01 -2.60 -45.63
CA ASP A 119 -5.41 -3.42 -46.79
C ASP A 119 -6.85 -3.16 -47.26
N GLY A 120 -7.22 -1.88 -47.39
CA GLY A 120 -8.55 -1.43 -47.81
C GLY A 120 -9.68 -1.66 -46.79
N LYS A 121 -9.43 -2.38 -45.68
CA LYS A 121 -10.41 -2.59 -44.60
C LYS A 121 -10.32 -1.43 -43.61
N ARG A 122 -11.39 -0.64 -43.53
CA ARG A 122 -11.55 0.37 -42.47
C ARG A 122 -11.62 -0.34 -41.14
N VAL A 123 -10.65 -0.09 -40.27
CA VAL A 123 -10.63 -0.69 -38.95
C VAL A 123 -11.43 0.18 -37.97
N SER A 124 -12.20 -0.48 -37.10
CA SER A 124 -13.27 0.16 -36.31
C SER A 124 -12.79 1.40 -35.55
N ILE A 125 -13.54 2.49 -35.68
CA ILE A 125 -13.32 3.82 -35.08
C ILE A 125 -13.38 3.77 -33.54
N GLN A 126 -13.91 2.68 -32.98
CA GLN A 126 -14.19 2.55 -31.55
C GLN A 126 -12.95 2.38 -30.67
N ASN A 127 -11.74 2.25 -31.24
CA ASN A 127 -10.53 2.01 -30.45
C ASN A 127 -9.37 2.95 -30.81
N LYS A 128 -9.62 4.27 -30.77
CA LYS A 128 -8.60 5.33 -30.98
C LYS A 128 -7.32 5.06 -30.16
N LYS A 129 -7.48 4.59 -28.92
CA LYS A 129 -6.36 4.30 -28.02
C LYS A 129 -5.52 3.13 -28.52
N MET A 130 -6.14 2.00 -28.86
CA MET A 130 -5.46 0.83 -29.41
C MET A 130 -4.68 1.16 -30.70
N TRP A 131 -5.26 1.92 -31.63
CA TRP A 131 -4.57 2.32 -32.85
C TRP A 131 -3.43 3.29 -32.59
N GLN A 132 -3.61 4.22 -31.65
CA GLN A 132 -2.51 5.10 -31.25
C GLN A 132 -1.36 4.32 -30.61
N ASP A 133 -1.67 3.30 -29.81
CA ASP A 133 -0.68 2.41 -29.20
C ASP A 133 0.03 1.56 -30.26
N PHE A 134 -0.71 1.05 -31.27
CA PHE A 134 -0.13 0.36 -32.43
C PHE A 134 0.84 1.26 -33.21
N ILE A 135 0.46 2.52 -33.49
CA ILE A 135 1.34 3.48 -34.17
C ILE A 135 2.59 3.74 -33.34
N ARG A 136 2.46 3.90 -32.02
CA ARG A 136 3.61 4.13 -31.11
C ARG A 136 4.52 2.91 -30.98
N ALA A 137 3.97 1.69 -31.08
CA ALA A 137 4.75 0.47 -31.10
C ALA A 137 5.50 0.30 -32.44
N THR A 138 4.84 0.64 -33.55
CA THR A 138 5.41 0.52 -34.90
C THR A 138 6.45 1.60 -35.19
N ILE A 139 6.13 2.86 -34.87
CA ILE A 139 7.00 4.02 -35.03
C ILE A 139 7.08 4.75 -33.69
N PRO A 140 8.00 4.36 -32.79
CA PRO A 140 8.16 5.03 -31.51
C PRO A 140 8.46 6.53 -31.66
N PRO A 141 7.79 7.42 -30.91
CA PRO A 141 8.02 8.85 -31.00
C PRO A 141 9.48 9.25 -30.68
N GLY A 142 10.18 8.44 -29.88
CA GLY A 142 11.59 8.64 -29.56
C GLY A 142 12.52 8.52 -30.77
N ILE A 143 12.20 7.68 -31.76
CA ILE A 143 13.02 7.56 -32.98
C ILE A 143 12.67 8.56 -34.05
N THR A 144 11.46 9.09 -34.01
CA THR A 144 10.96 10.04 -35.00
C THR A 144 11.88 11.25 -35.15
N GLN A 145 12.48 11.74 -34.08
CA GLN A 145 13.45 12.85 -34.15
C GLN A 145 14.73 12.52 -34.96
N PHE A 146 15.03 11.23 -35.21
CA PHE A 146 16.15 10.79 -36.05
C PHE A 146 15.78 10.58 -37.52
N PHE A 147 14.52 10.25 -37.79
CA PHE A 147 14.02 10.13 -39.16
C PHE A 147 13.48 11.47 -39.67
N PHE A 148 13.02 12.33 -38.75
CA PHE A 148 12.38 13.61 -39.02
C PHE A 148 13.02 14.72 -38.21
N PHE A 149 14.12 15.26 -38.72
CA PHE A 149 14.81 16.38 -38.11
C PHE A 149 14.78 17.60 -39.03
N ASP A 150 14.81 18.77 -38.40
CA ASP A 150 15.18 20.00 -39.09
C ASP A 150 16.70 20.07 -39.12
N GLY A 151 17.29 20.53 -40.22
CA GLY A 151 18.75 20.68 -40.33
C GLY A 151 19.31 21.61 -39.25
N GLU A 152 18.50 22.58 -38.79
CA GLU A 152 18.82 23.47 -37.67
C GLU A 152 18.82 22.73 -36.32
N LYS A 153 17.91 21.77 -36.12
CA LYS A 153 17.84 20.95 -34.90
C LYS A 153 18.98 19.94 -34.79
N ILE A 154 19.57 19.50 -35.90
CA ILE A 154 20.79 18.67 -35.85
C ILE A 154 21.93 19.43 -35.18
N GLN A 155 22.09 20.73 -35.46
CA GLN A 155 23.13 21.54 -34.82
C GLN A 155 22.90 21.65 -33.32
N GLU A 156 21.65 21.84 -32.87
CA GLU A 156 21.32 21.82 -31.44
C GLU A 156 21.59 20.45 -30.80
N ILE A 157 21.25 19.35 -31.47
CA ILE A 157 21.52 18.00 -30.97
C ILE A 157 23.04 17.74 -30.94
N ALA A 158 23.81 18.21 -31.91
CA ALA A 158 25.27 17.99 -31.93
C ALA A 158 26.03 18.90 -30.94
N ALA A 159 25.46 20.05 -30.56
CA ALA A 159 26.09 21.02 -29.66
C ALA A 159 25.79 20.77 -28.17
N ASP A 160 24.80 19.94 -27.84
CA ASP A 160 24.38 19.67 -26.47
C ASP A 160 25.16 18.46 -25.90
N ASP A 161 25.94 18.66 -24.83
CA ASP A 161 26.74 17.60 -24.18
C ASP A 161 25.87 16.44 -23.63
N HIS A 162 24.56 16.66 -23.50
CA HIS A 162 23.56 15.66 -23.10
C HIS A 162 22.89 14.92 -24.27
N SER A 163 23.31 15.20 -25.51
CA SER A 163 22.77 14.58 -26.70
C SER A 163 22.98 13.07 -26.72
N GLU A 164 24.17 12.56 -26.36
CA GLU A 164 24.44 11.12 -26.29
C GLU A 164 23.48 10.38 -25.35
N VAL A 165 23.17 10.96 -24.20
CA VAL A 165 22.24 10.36 -23.22
C VAL A 165 20.82 10.31 -23.79
N ARG A 166 20.39 11.38 -24.46
CA ARG A 166 19.08 11.43 -25.15
C ARG A 166 19.03 10.49 -26.35
N LEU A 167 20.10 10.39 -27.12
CA LEU A 167 20.28 9.48 -28.25
C LEU A 167 20.14 8.03 -27.78
N LYS A 168 20.92 7.66 -26.76
CA LYS A 168 20.89 6.34 -26.15
C LYS A 168 19.50 5.99 -25.63
N SER A 169 18.88 6.87 -24.84
CA SER A 169 17.53 6.65 -24.31
C SER A 169 16.48 6.49 -25.42
N SER A 170 16.59 7.24 -26.50
CA SER A 170 15.65 7.18 -27.63
C SER A 170 15.82 5.91 -28.46
N LEU A 171 17.07 5.44 -28.65
CA LEU A 171 17.37 4.14 -29.26
C LEU A 171 16.94 2.98 -28.37
N GLU A 172 17.15 3.06 -27.06
CA GLU A 172 16.64 2.09 -26.09
C GLU A 172 15.11 2.01 -26.11
N THR A 173 14.44 3.15 -26.30
CA THR A 173 12.98 3.22 -26.51
C THR A 173 12.58 2.50 -27.79
N ALA A 174 13.30 2.76 -28.89
CA ALA A 174 13.07 2.14 -30.19
C ALA A 174 13.12 0.61 -30.13
N LEU A 175 14.16 0.12 -29.46
CA LEU A 175 14.49 -1.29 -29.35
C LEU A 175 13.64 -2.00 -28.27
N GLY A 176 12.73 -1.28 -27.60
CA GLY A 176 11.92 -1.81 -26.50
C GLY A 176 12.72 -2.14 -25.24
N LEU A 177 13.98 -1.70 -25.16
CA LEU A 177 14.87 -1.92 -24.01
C LEU A 177 14.38 -1.18 -22.75
N GLN A 178 13.51 -0.18 -22.91
CA GLN A 178 12.83 0.46 -21.78
C GLN A 178 12.07 -0.53 -20.91
N TYR A 179 11.40 -1.52 -21.50
CA TYR A 179 10.69 -2.55 -20.73
C TYR A 179 11.65 -3.46 -19.97
N ILE A 180 12.81 -3.77 -20.57
CA ILE A 180 13.86 -4.57 -19.94
C ILE A 180 14.51 -3.82 -18.78
N ASN A 181 14.82 -2.53 -18.97
CA ASN A 181 15.36 -1.67 -17.91
C ASN A 181 14.36 -1.52 -16.76
N ARG A 182 13.07 -1.37 -17.07
CA ARG A 182 12.01 -1.33 -16.06
C ARG A 182 11.90 -2.65 -15.30
N LEU A 183 11.88 -3.78 -16.00
CA LEU A 183 11.90 -5.11 -15.36
C LEU A 183 13.13 -5.30 -14.46
N SER A 184 14.30 -4.84 -14.91
CA SER A 184 15.52 -4.89 -14.10
C SER A 184 15.38 -4.07 -12.81
N GLN A 185 14.82 -2.85 -12.91
CA GLN A 185 14.52 -2.02 -11.75
C GLN A 185 13.47 -2.65 -10.83
N ASP A 186 12.41 -3.23 -11.39
CA ASP A 186 11.35 -3.90 -10.65
C ASP A 186 11.91 -5.14 -9.89
N VAL A 187 12.79 -5.92 -10.52
CA VAL A 187 13.50 -7.03 -9.87
C VAL A 187 14.43 -6.53 -8.75
N LEU A 188 15.14 -5.42 -8.96
CA LEU A 188 15.95 -4.80 -7.92
C LEU A 188 15.11 -4.29 -6.76
N TYR A 189 13.95 -3.71 -7.05
CA TYR A 189 12.99 -3.26 -6.06
C TYR A 189 12.46 -4.45 -5.25
N LEU A 190 11.99 -5.51 -5.91
CA LEU A 190 11.53 -6.74 -5.23
C LEU A 190 12.64 -7.36 -4.37
N LYS A 191 13.89 -7.40 -4.86
CA LYS A 191 15.04 -7.85 -4.08
C LYS A 191 15.27 -6.98 -2.84
N GLN A 192 15.12 -5.67 -2.96
CA GLN A 192 15.24 -4.75 -1.82
C GLN A 192 14.05 -4.87 -0.86
N GLU A 193 12.85 -5.12 -1.38
CA GLU A 193 11.63 -5.28 -0.61
C GLU A 193 11.64 -6.59 0.18
N GLU A 194 12.05 -7.72 -0.44
CA GLU A 194 12.31 -8.97 0.28
C GLU A 194 13.42 -8.81 1.33
N ARG A 195 14.48 -8.05 1.02
CA ARG A 195 15.52 -7.70 2.00
C ARG A 195 15.05 -6.76 3.11
N LYS A 196 13.90 -6.08 2.98
CA LYS A 196 13.28 -5.33 4.09
C LYS A 196 12.39 -6.23 4.94
N GLY A 197 11.83 -7.29 4.36
CA GLY A 197 11.13 -8.36 5.08
C GLY A 197 12.06 -9.23 5.91
N PHE A 198 13.30 -9.40 5.43
CA PHE A 198 14.42 -9.77 6.29
C PHE A 198 14.87 -8.51 7.05
N VAL A 199 14.31 -8.29 8.23
CA VAL A 199 15.11 -7.60 9.25
C VAL A 199 16.42 -8.40 9.30
N GLU A 200 17.55 -7.77 8.94
CA GLU A 200 18.85 -8.29 9.32
C GLU A 200 18.78 -8.40 10.84
N ILE A 201 18.41 -9.58 11.32
CA ILE A 201 18.63 -9.95 12.70
C ILE A 201 20.15 -9.97 12.76
N SER A 202 20.73 -8.84 13.17
CA SER A 202 22.16 -8.71 13.37
C SER A 202 22.57 -9.88 14.27
N ASP A 203 23.74 -10.48 14.01
CA ASP A 203 24.30 -11.47 14.94
C ASP A 203 24.35 -10.91 16.37
N GLU A 204 24.38 -9.58 16.54
CA GLU A 204 24.26 -8.90 17.84
C GLU A 204 22.87 -9.03 18.49
N ASP A 205 21.78 -8.95 17.72
CA ASP A 205 20.41 -9.14 18.23
C ASP A 205 20.13 -10.61 18.59
N LEU A 206 20.66 -11.55 17.80
CA LEU A 206 20.65 -12.97 18.13
C LEU A 206 21.44 -13.25 19.41
N ASN A 207 22.66 -12.73 19.53
CA ASN A 207 23.46 -12.87 20.74
C ASN A 207 22.79 -12.23 21.96
N PHE A 208 22.16 -11.06 21.81
CA PHE A 208 21.42 -10.42 22.89
C PHE A 208 20.25 -11.28 23.36
N LYS A 209 19.45 -11.82 22.43
CA LYS A 209 18.33 -12.70 22.75
C LYS A 209 18.77 -14.04 23.33
N GLU A 210 19.90 -14.60 22.89
CA GLU A 210 20.48 -15.80 23.49
C GLU A 210 20.99 -15.55 24.92
N MET A 211 21.62 -14.40 25.17
CA MET A 211 22.02 -14.00 26.53
C MET A 211 20.82 -13.81 27.45
N GLU A 212 19.75 -13.19 26.94
CA GLU A 212 18.49 -13.01 27.67
C GLU A 212 17.82 -14.36 27.99
N LEU A 213 17.77 -15.27 27.00
CA LEU A 213 17.28 -16.63 27.17
C LEU A 213 18.10 -17.41 28.20
N LYS A 214 19.43 -17.30 28.17
CA LYS A 214 20.33 -17.96 29.12
C LYS A 214 20.11 -17.45 30.55
N LYS A 215 19.89 -16.14 30.71
CA LYS A 215 19.58 -15.52 32.01
C LYS A 215 18.24 -16.00 32.56
N GLU A 216 17.20 -16.04 31.72
CA GLU A 216 15.88 -16.52 32.14
C GLU A 216 15.88 -18.02 32.46
N ARG A 217 16.59 -18.84 31.67
CA ARG A 217 16.80 -20.26 32.00
C ARG A 217 17.51 -20.44 33.35
N GLY A 218 18.53 -19.63 33.64
CA GLY A 218 19.21 -19.64 34.93
C GLY A 218 18.29 -19.24 36.10
N ARG A 219 17.40 -18.26 35.89
CA ARG A 219 16.38 -17.87 36.88
C ARG A 219 15.36 -19.00 37.12
N LEU A 220 14.89 -19.62 36.06
CA LEU A 220 13.96 -20.76 36.14
C LEU A 220 14.58 -21.92 36.93
N GLN A 221 15.82 -22.27 36.63
CA GLN A 221 16.52 -23.37 37.31
C GLN A 221 16.74 -23.08 38.81
N ARG A 222 17.06 -21.84 39.19
CA ARG A 222 17.12 -21.44 40.60
C ARG A 222 15.77 -21.58 41.29
N LYS A 223 14.70 -21.10 40.65
CA LYS A 223 13.34 -21.20 41.19
C LYS A 223 12.86 -22.66 41.31
N GLN A 224 13.24 -23.53 40.38
CA GLN A 224 12.97 -24.96 40.47
C GLN A 224 13.71 -25.59 41.66
N LYS A 225 14.99 -25.27 41.83
CA LYS A 225 15.77 -25.77 42.98
C LYS A 225 15.20 -25.28 44.32
N GLU A 226 14.85 -24.00 44.41
CA GLU A 226 14.17 -23.45 45.60
C GLU A 226 12.85 -24.18 45.87
N HIS A 227 12.07 -24.48 44.83
CA HIS A 227 10.82 -25.22 44.96
C HIS A 227 11.04 -26.65 45.44
N GLU A 228 12.05 -27.35 44.91
CA GLU A 228 12.44 -28.70 45.35
C GLU A 228 12.89 -28.71 46.81
N GLU A 229 13.76 -27.78 47.22
CA GLU A 229 14.22 -27.65 48.61
C GLU A 229 13.05 -27.38 49.57
N ILE A 230 12.11 -26.50 49.18
CA ILE A 230 10.90 -26.23 49.97
C ILE A 230 9.97 -27.46 50.02
N ALA A 231 9.83 -28.18 48.91
CA ALA A 231 9.00 -29.38 48.85
C ALA A 231 9.56 -30.51 49.73
N GLU A 232 10.87 -30.71 49.75
CA GLU A 232 11.56 -31.64 50.64
C GLU A 232 11.37 -31.25 52.11
N ALA A 233 11.62 -29.98 52.45
CA ALA A 233 11.40 -29.48 53.80
C ALA A 233 9.94 -29.63 54.25
N LEU A 234 8.98 -29.39 53.35
CA LEU A 234 7.56 -29.56 53.63
C LEU A 234 7.17 -31.03 53.81
N ALA A 235 7.77 -31.95 53.05
CA ALA A 235 7.59 -33.38 53.25
C ALA A 235 8.16 -33.82 54.61
N GLU A 236 9.35 -33.34 54.98
CA GLU A 236 9.94 -33.61 56.29
C GLU A 236 9.04 -33.09 57.42
N PHE A 237 8.60 -31.83 57.35
CA PHE A 237 7.68 -31.26 58.34
C PHE A 237 6.37 -32.03 58.46
N LYS A 238 5.80 -32.53 57.35
CA LYS A 238 4.60 -33.40 57.38
C LYS A 238 4.88 -34.70 58.11
N THR A 239 6.00 -35.37 57.82
CA THR A 239 6.36 -36.60 58.55
C THR A 239 6.60 -36.36 60.04
N GLN A 240 7.23 -35.24 60.40
CA GLN A 240 7.40 -34.85 61.80
C GLN A 240 6.06 -34.54 62.47
N GLN A 241 5.15 -33.86 61.77
CA GLN A 241 3.79 -33.58 62.24
C GLN A 241 3.01 -34.88 62.48
N GLU A 242 3.03 -35.82 61.53
CA GLU A 242 2.37 -37.12 61.66
C GLU A 242 2.96 -37.94 62.81
N ALA A 243 4.29 -37.95 62.96
CA ALA A 243 4.96 -38.63 64.07
C ALA A 243 4.58 -38.00 65.42
N ALA A 244 4.53 -36.67 65.51
CA ALA A 244 4.09 -35.96 66.70
C ALA A 244 2.61 -36.23 67.01
N GLN A 245 1.75 -36.28 66.00
CA GLN A 245 0.33 -36.62 66.14
C GLN A 245 0.14 -38.06 66.64
N LYS A 246 0.88 -39.04 66.09
CA LYS A 246 0.86 -40.43 66.57
C LYS A 246 1.35 -40.53 68.02
N ARG A 247 2.42 -39.82 68.38
CA ARG A 247 2.90 -39.76 69.78
C ARG A 247 1.86 -39.14 70.71
N PHE A 248 1.18 -38.08 70.28
CA PHE A 248 0.12 -37.45 71.04
C PHE A 248 -1.07 -38.39 71.26
N GLN A 249 -1.55 -39.05 70.20
CA GLN A 249 -2.61 -40.06 70.29
C GLN A 249 -2.23 -41.21 71.22
N ALA A 250 -0.98 -41.70 71.18
CA ALA A 250 -0.53 -42.79 72.04
C ALA A 250 -0.53 -42.41 73.55
N ILE A 251 -0.23 -41.16 73.87
CA ILE A 251 -0.21 -40.67 75.26
C ILE A 251 -1.62 -40.32 75.75
N PHE A 252 -2.38 -39.57 74.95
CA PHE A 252 -3.66 -38.96 75.37
C PHE A 252 -4.91 -39.70 74.86
N HIS A 253 -4.74 -40.78 74.08
CA HIS A 253 -5.82 -41.61 73.52
C HIS A 253 -6.88 -40.80 72.75
N THR A 254 -6.50 -39.62 72.27
CA THR A 254 -7.37 -38.61 71.64
C THR A 254 -6.57 -37.89 70.56
N ASP A 255 -7.23 -37.43 69.51
CA ASP A 255 -6.61 -36.61 68.46
C ASP A 255 -6.13 -35.25 69.00
N PRO A 256 -5.01 -34.69 68.47
CA PRO A 256 -4.60 -33.33 68.79
C PRO A 256 -5.70 -32.35 68.41
N GLU A 257 -6.16 -31.57 69.38
CA GLU A 257 -7.19 -30.56 69.15
C GLU A 257 -6.69 -29.44 68.24
N SER A 258 -7.49 -29.03 67.27
CA SER A 258 -7.22 -27.85 66.44
C SER A 258 -7.12 -26.60 67.33
N ARG A 259 -6.29 -25.63 66.92
CA ARG A 259 -6.23 -24.30 67.56
C ARG A 259 -7.61 -23.64 67.66
N GLU A 260 -8.51 -23.95 66.71
CA GLU A 260 -9.89 -23.47 66.71
C GLU A 260 -10.74 -24.15 67.79
N SER A 261 -10.63 -25.46 67.97
CA SER A 261 -11.39 -26.18 69.00
C SER A 261 -10.92 -25.82 70.41
N ILE A 262 -9.62 -25.55 70.60
CA ILE A 262 -9.09 -25.03 71.88
C ILE A 262 -9.68 -23.65 72.17
N ARG A 263 -9.70 -22.74 71.18
CA ARG A 263 -10.31 -21.41 71.33
C ARG A 263 -11.81 -21.48 71.62
N GLU A 264 -12.55 -22.38 70.98
CA GLU A 264 -13.98 -22.56 71.24
C GLU A 264 -14.24 -23.08 72.65
N LYS A 265 -13.44 -24.06 73.12
CA LYS A 265 -13.55 -24.57 74.49
C LYS A 265 -13.20 -23.49 75.51
N GLU A 266 -12.18 -22.70 75.26
CA GLU A 266 -11.78 -21.59 76.14
C GLU A 266 -12.89 -20.52 76.20
N LYS A 267 -13.49 -20.17 75.05
CA LYS A 267 -14.64 -19.27 74.98
C LYS A 267 -15.85 -19.83 75.73
N LYS A 268 -16.17 -21.12 75.58
CA LYS A 268 -17.22 -21.79 76.34
C LYS A 268 -16.91 -21.79 77.84
N ARG A 269 -15.66 -22.02 78.24
CA ARG A 269 -15.24 -22.01 79.65
C ARG A 269 -15.45 -20.64 80.29
N VAL A 270 -15.07 -19.57 79.58
CA VAL A 270 -15.32 -18.18 80.02
C VAL A 270 -16.81 -17.88 80.12
N GLN A 271 -17.62 -18.30 79.13
CA GLN A 271 -19.07 -18.11 79.16
C GLN A 271 -19.73 -18.83 80.33
N THR A 272 -19.37 -20.10 80.57
CA THR A 272 -19.89 -20.88 81.70
C THR A 272 -19.47 -20.28 83.04
N SER A 273 -18.22 -19.81 83.16
CA SER A 273 -17.74 -19.10 84.36
C SER A 273 -18.55 -17.84 84.64
N ASN A 274 -18.80 -17.01 83.62
CA ASN A 274 -19.62 -15.80 83.77
C ASN A 274 -21.07 -16.15 84.15
N ARG A 275 -21.63 -17.23 83.58
CA ARG A 275 -22.97 -17.70 83.91
C ARG A 275 -23.04 -18.18 85.37
N LEU A 276 -22.02 -18.87 85.86
CA LEU A 276 -21.91 -19.28 87.25
C LEU A 276 -21.95 -18.05 88.18
N THR A 277 -21.12 -17.05 87.90
CA THR A 277 -21.07 -15.81 88.71
C THR A 277 -22.40 -15.06 88.68
N GLN A 278 -23.11 -15.05 87.55
CA GLN A 278 -24.44 -14.46 87.45
C GLN A 278 -25.44 -15.21 88.34
N VAL A 279 -25.47 -16.54 88.27
CA VAL A 279 -26.37 -17.37 89.08
C VAL A 279 -26.04 -17.24 90.57
N GLU A 280 -24.76 -17.18 90.95
CA GLU A 280 -24.34 -16.91 92.33
C GLU A 280 -24.83 -15.54 92.82
N ASN A 281 -24.74 -14.50 91.98
CA ASN A 281 -25.26 -13.18 92.30
C ASN A 281 -26.80 -13.15 92.37
N GLU A 282 -27.50 -13.91 91.52
CA GLU A 282 -28.96 -14.07 91.59
C GLU A 282 -29.35 -14.79 92.89
N ILE A 283 -28.66 -15.88 93.26
CA ILE A 283 -28.87 -16.57 94.54
C ILE A 283 -28.59 -15.61 95.70
N LYS A 284 -27.48 -14.87 95.67
CA LYS A 284 -27.16 -13.90 96.72
C LYS A 284 -28.20 -12.80 96.81
N GLY A 285 -28.66 -12.27 95.68
CA GLY A 285 -29.71 -11.25 95.63
C GLY A 285 -31.06 -11.76 96.13
N LEU A 286 -31.43 -13.01 95.81
CA LEU A 286 -32.61 -13.67 96.37
C LEU A 286 -32.47 -13.88 97.87
N CYS A 287 -31.28 -14.29 98.32
CA CYS A 287 -30.95 -14.45 99.73
C CYS A 287 -30.93 -13.12 100.49
N GLU A 288 -30.52 -12.01 99.89
CA GLU A 288 -30.53 -10.69 100.54
C GLU A 288 -31.94 -10.08 100.54
N LYS A 289 -32.69 -10.23 99.44
CA LYS A 289 -33.99 -9.56 99.27
C LYS A 289 -35.16 -10.32 99.84
N PHE A 290 -35.19 -11.65 99.76
CA PHE A 290 -36.36 -12.45 100.13
C PHE A 290 -36.13 -13.32 101.36
N LEU A 291 -34.90 -13.79 101.59
CA LEU A 291 -34.61 -14.63 102.76
C LEU A 291 -34.95 -13.95 104.09
N PRO A 292 -34.61 -12.66 104.33
CA PRO A 292 -34.95 -12.01 105.59
C PRO A 292 -36.46 -11.96 105.81
N PHE A 293 -37.25 -11.71 104.77
CA PHE A 293 -38.72 -11.73 104.86
C PHE A 293 -39.27 -13.15 105.03
N SER A 294 -38.66 -14.16 104.41
CA SER A 294 -39.08 -15.56 104.58
C SER A 294 -38.77 -16.10 105.99
N LEU A 295 -37.62 -15.73 106.55
CA LEU A 295 -37.20 -16.10 107.91
C LEU A 295 -37.97 -15.29 108.96
N ALA A 296 -38.24 -14.00 108.70
CA ALA A 296 -39.06 -13.17 109.57
C ALA A 296 -40.56 -13.43 109.42
N GLY A 297 -41.03 -14.11 108.37
CA GLY A 297 -42.44 -14.46 108.19
C GLY A 297 -43.01 -15.19 109.42
N GLY A 298 -42.25 -16.12 110.00
CA GLY A 298 -42.63 -16.81 111.24
C GLY A 298 -42.59 -15.94 112.51
N LEU A 299 -41.90 -14.79 112.48
CA LEU A 299 -41.95 -13.78 113.56
C LEU A 299 -43.19 -12.88 113.46
N PHE A 300 -43.80 -12.77 112.27
CA PHE A 300 -45.04 -12.00 112.05
C PHE A 300 -46.32 -12.85 112.14
N ASP A 301 -46.22 -14.18 112.31
CA ASP A 301 -47.40 -15.04 112.54
C ASP A 301 -48.14 -14.67 113.84
N GLY A 302 -47.46 -14.02 114.80
CA GLY A 302 -48.08 -13.45 115.99
C GLY A 302 -48.62 -12.02 115.85
N ILE A 303 -48.44 -11.35 114.70
CA ILE A 303 -48.84 -9.95 114.46
C ILE A 303 -50.12 -9.84 113.61
N LYS A 304 -50.68 -10.98 113.14
CA LYS A 304 -52.08 -11.03 112.71
C LYS A 304 -53.02 -11.23 113.89
N GLN A 305 -52.99 -10.26 114.81
CA GLN A 305 -54.09 -9.80 115.67
C GLN A 305 -53.85 -8.34 116.03
#